data_AF-A0A959P5A8-F1
#
_entry.id   AF-A0A959P5A8-F1
#
_cell.length_a   1.000
_cell.length_b   1.000
_cell.length_c   1.000
_cell.angle_alpha   90.00
_cell.angle_beta   90.00
_cell.angle_gamma   90.00
#
_symmetry.space_group_name_H-M   'P 1'
#
loop_
_entity.id
_entity.type
_entity.pdbx_description
1 polymer ?
#
loop_
_entity_poly.entity_id
_entity_poly.type
_entity_poly.pdbx_seq_one_letter_code
_entity_poly.pdbx_strand_id
1 'polypeptide(L)'
;LVEQSDLATVHANHYKRIYDICKKNNKEVMMYGDIILSHPEILEKIPKDITIVDWHYFPKFNYPSAKTFDTAGFNYIVSPTVWNFNAAFPENFFAIPNIQTFIEDGINNNSMGMINSSWGDFGAETFREYNLYGYAWSAQCSWNISESDANSFDKTFFKQFFGTDDNKIELIYKNLTDPVNQLVWGNIWRHPLLDYRKADWRQFNFPQASKFYWMKNENSDLEILANFKESATNNKEFLDLLEFTLKLKKWFLVKQETQIELHNILDSSKYDFQKTKLLIEKNISNLTELKNKFSELWKEYNKPDNLWMIEEKFDRLITYFEETKIQLEQLALESPLLKSKWIYYPNDENKFIYKVEFTNKMNINEEIKSAQLQLIADTFAKLFINGNEVDSVFTKRSGSLWIEQQRIKLIDVSKYLKQGENEILVEARNYYDSKTPGINIIAEIITEKDTVNFMSDENWKTMDLSSDNNSIDLNKWVDVEVKQNPLEVIAPNFATKRKSWIER
;
A
#
# COMPACT_ATOMS: atom_id res chain seq x y z
N LEU A 1 -7.36 -18.26 24.03
CA LEU A 1 -8.60 -18.71 23.36
C LEU A 1 -8.32 -19.76 22.29
N VAL A 2 -7.51 -19.46 21.27
CA VAL A 2 -7.14 -20.44 20.24
C VAL A 2 -6.37 -21.62 20.86
N GLU A 3 -5.39 -21.36 21.73
CA GLU A 3 -4.68 -22.41 22.48
C GLU A 3 -5.59 -23.30 23.36
N GLN A 4 -6.74 -22.77 23.77
CA GLN A 4 -7.71 -23.49 24.61
C GLN A 4 -8.73 -24.29 23.77
N SER A 5 -8.73 -24.12 22.44
CA SER A 5 -9.66 -24.76 21.50
C SER A 5 -9.01 -24.92 20.12
N ASP A 6 -9.57 -24.29 19.08
CA ASP A 6 -9.05 -24.26 17.73
C ASP A 6 -9.49 -22.95 17.02
N LEU A 7 -8.86 -22.61 15.90
CA LEU A 7 -9.13 -21.37 15.17
C LEU A 7 -10.58 -21.31 14.66
N ALA A 8 -11.09 -22.41 14.10
CA ALA A 8 -12.44 -22.49 13.54
C ALA A 8 -13.52 -22.27 14.61
N THR A 9 -13.34 -22.83 15.80
CA THR A 9 -14.25 -22.73 16.95
C THR A 9 -14.23 -21.32 17.52
N VAL A 10 -13.05 -20.70 17.70
CA VAL A 10 -12.95 -19.31 18.14
C VAL A 10 -13.65 -18.38 17.13
N HIS A 11 -13.41 -18.60 15.85
CA HIS A 11 -14.01 -17.82 14.77
C HIS A 11 -15.54 -17.97 14.70
N ALA A 12 -16.05 -19.20 14.68
CA ALA A 12 -17.48 -19.48 14.64
C ALA A 12 -18.21 -18.90 15.87
N ASN A 13 -17.61 -19.02 17.06
CA ASN A 13 -18.19 -18.44 18.29
C ASN A 13 -18.21 -16.90 18.25
N HIS A 14 -17.22 -16.26 17.62
CA HIS A 14 -17.26 -14.82 17.39
C HIS A 14 -18.43 -14.44 16.49
N TYR A 15 -18.58 -15.10 15.34
CA TYR A 15 -19.66 -14.83 14.39
C TYR A 15 -21.04 -15.12 14.97
N LYS A 16 -21.20 -16.16 15.80
CA LYS A 16 -22.46 -16.41 16.53
C LYS A 16 -22.89 -15.23 17.39
N ARG A 17 -21.96 -14.65 18.16
CA ARG A 17 -22.28 -13.48 19.00
C ARG A 17 -22.72 -12.29 18.15
N ILE A 18 -22.05 -12.04 17.03
CA ILE A 18 -22.43 -10.97 16.10
C ILE A 18 -23.81 -11.27 15.47
N TYR A 19 -24.04 -12.53 15.09
CA TYR A 19 -25.31 -13.00 14.56
C TYR A 19 -26.46 -12.76 15.55
N ASP A 20 -26.31 -13.17 16.81
CA ASP A 20 -27.34 -12.98 17.84
C ASP A 20 -27.68 -11.49 18.04
N ILE A 21 -26.67 -10.63 18.00
CA ILE A 21 -26.85 -9.17 18.06
C ILE A 21 -27.65 -8.68 16.84
N CYS A 22 -27.29 -9.10 15.62
CA CYS A 22 -27.99 -8.72 14.40
C CYS A 22 -29.45 -9.19 14.39
N LYS A 23 -29.70 -10.45 14.75
CA LYS A 23 -31.05 -11.03 14.79
C LYS A 23 -31.94 -10.37 15.83
N LYS A 24 -31.39 -10.02 17.00
CA LYS A 24 -32.12 -9.23 18.02
C LYS A 24 -32.59 -7.87 17.48
N ASN A 25 -31.92 -7.35 16.47
CA ASN A 25 -32.26 -6.10 15.79
C ASN A 25 -32.98 -6.31 14.45
N ASN A 26 -33.52 -7.50 14.19
CA ASN A 26 -34.22 -7.87 12.95
C ASN A 26 -33.37 -7.62 11.69
N LYS A 27 -32.07 -7.94 11.75
CA LYS A 27 -31.14 -7.84 10.62
C LYS A 27 -30.73 -9.23 10.13
N GLU A 28 -30.50 -9.34 8.83
CA GLU A 28 -29.86 -10.49 8.20
C GLU A 28 -28.34 -10.31 8.22
N VAL A 29 -27.61 -11.43 8.21
CA VAL A 29 -26.16 -11.43 8.38
C VAL A 29 -25.50 -11.92 7.09
N MET A 30 -24.58 -11.11 6.58
CA MET A 30 -23.65 -11.50 5.53
C MET A 30 -22.25 -11.67 6.10
N MET A 31 -21.52 -12.66 5.60
CA MET A 31 -20.19 -13.01 6.08
C MET A 31 -19.28 -13.36 4.90
N TYR A 32 -18.10 -12.74 4.83
CA TYR A 32 -17.06 -13.15 3.88
C TYR A 32 -16.58 -14.56 4.18
N GLY A 33 -16.47 -15.39 3.13
CA GLY A 33 -16.23 -16.83 3.23
C GLY A 33 -14.76 -17.27 3.21
N ASP A 34 -13.78 -16.36 3.17
CA ASP A 34 -12.36 -16.70 2.97
C ASP A 34 -11.80 -17.70 3.98
N ILE A 35 -12.01 -17.47 5.28
CA ILE A 35 -11.56 -18.40 6.31
C ILE A 35 -12.26 -19.76 6.22
N ILE A 36 -13.52 -19.80 5.76
CA ILE A 36 -14.26 -21.05 5.58
C ILE A 36 -13.61 -21.92 4.50
N LEU A 37 -13.05 -21.33 3.45
CA LEU A 37 -12.35 -22.09 2.42
C LEU A 37 -11.08 -22.79 2.96
N SER A 38 -10.50 -22.25 4.04
CA SER A 38 -9.36 -22.86 4.74
C SER A 38 -9.77 -23.76 5.91
N HIS A 39 -10.95 -23.50 6.50
CA HIS A 39 -11.55 -24.22 7.64
C HIS A 39 -13.03 -24.55 7.37
N PRO A 40 -13.34 -25.49 6.47
CA PRO A 40 -14.72 -25.80 6.08
C PRO A 40 -15.61 -26.27 7.25
N GLU A 41 -15.02 -26.81 8.32
CA GLU A 41 -15.71 -27.21 9.56
C GLU A 41 -16.45 -26.04 10.25
N ILE A 42 -16.14 -24.79 9.90
CA ILE A 42 -16.91 -23.62 10.34
C ILE A 42 -18.38 -23.70 9.86
N LEU A 43 -18.64 -24.27 8.68
CA LEU A 43 -19.99 -24.40 8.10
C LEU A 43 -20.94 -25.28 8.93
N GLU A 44 -20.39 -26.20 9.72
CA GLU A 44 -21.17 -27.02 10.66
C GLU A 44 -21.45 -26.28 11.97
N LYS A 45 -20.66 -25.23 12.26
CA LYS A 45 -20.70 -24.50 13.52
C LYS A 45 -21.57 -23.25 13.43
N ILE A 46 -21.80 -22.63 12.27
CA ILE A 46 -22.54 -21.35 12.15
C ILE A 46 -24.02 -21.53 11.73
N PRO A 47 -24.92 -20.58 12.06
CA PRO A 47 -26.32 -20.62 11.62
C PRO A 47 -26.49 -20.68 10.09
N LYS A 48 -27.42 -21.51 9.60
CA LYS A 48 -27.64 -21.77 8.16
C LYS A 48 -28.26 -20.59 7.39
N ASP A 49 -28.88 -19.63 8.09
CA ASP A 49 -29.47 -18.45 7.48
C ASP A 49 -28.48 -17.28 7.33
N ILE A 50 -27.19 -17.49 7.60
CA ILE A 50 -26.13 -16.54 7.22
C ILE A 50 -25.89 -16.64 5.72
N THR A 51 -25.87 -15.51 5.02
CA THR A 51 -25.48 -15.45 3.61
C THR A 51 -23.97 -15.32 3.48
N ILE A 52 -23.33 -16.26 2.78
CA ILE A 52 -21.89 -16.24 2.55
C ILE A 52 -21.56 -15.35 1.35
N VAL A 53 -20.55 -14.48 1.49
CA VAL A 53 -19.96 -13.71 0.39
C VAL A 53 -18.70 -14.43 -0.07
N ASP A 54 -18.82 -15.15 -1.18
CA ASP A 54 -17.71 -15.87 -1.80
C ASP A 54 -16.94 -14.94 -2.73
N TRP A 55 -15.74 -14.51 -2.33
CA TRP A 55 -14.99 -13.50 -3.08
C TRP A 55 -13.76 -14.10 -3.78
N HIS A 56 -13.61 -13.80 -5.07
CA HIS A 56 -12.43 -14.15 -5.86
C HIS A 56 -12.16 -13.06 -6.88
N TYR A 57 -10.94 -12.52 -6.89
CA TYR A 57 -10.61 -11.34 -7.69
C TYR A 57 -9.82 -11.64 -8.96
N PHE A 58 -9.21 -12.83 -9.06
CA PHE A 58 -8.52 -13.21 -10.30
C PHE A 58 -9.43 -14.06 -11.20
N PRO A 59 -9.30 -13.90 -12.52
CA PRO A 59 -9.96 -14.78 -13.46
C PRO A 59 -9.46 -16.22 -13.29
N LYS A 60 -10.40 -17.16 -13.25
CA LYS A 60 -10.16 -18.61 -13.24
C LYS A 60 -11.12 -19.26 -14.23
N PHE A 61 -10.78 -20.45 -14.70
CA PHE A 61 -11.70 -21.26 -15.50
C PHE A 61 -12.88 -21.81 -14.69
N ASN A 62 -12.70 -21.94 -13.37
CA ASN A 62 -13.72 -22.38 -12.44
C ASN A 62 -13.38 -21.96 -10.99
N TYR A 63 -14.41 -21.86 -10.15
CA TYR A 63 -14.39 -21.42 -8.76
C TYR A 63 -15.09 -22.49 -7.87
N PRO A 64 -14.35 -23.51 -7.40
CA PRO A 64 -14.91 -24.62 -6.62
C PRO A 64 -15.63 -24.22 -5.32
N SER A 65 -15.39 -23.01 -4.82
CA SER A 65 -16.02 -22.43 -3.64
C SER A 65 -17.53 -22.31 -3.79
N ALA A 66 -18.03 -21.92 -4.98
CA ALA A 66 -19.47 -21.80 -5.25
C ALA A 66 -20.20 -23.12 -4.98
N LYS A 67 -19.70 -24.22 -5.55
CA LYS A 67 -20.22 -25.58 -5.30
C LYS A 67 -20.11 -25.99 -3.83
N THR A 68 -19.04 -25.58 -3.15
CA THR A 68 -18.82 -25.91 -1.74
C THR A 68 -19.91 -25.30 -0.87
N PHE A 69 -20.26 -24.03 -1.09
CA PHE A 69 -21.31 -23.35 -0.32
C PHE A 69 -22.71 -23.88 -0.65
N ASP A 70 -23.00 -24.12 -1.92
CA ASP A 70 -24.26 -24.75 -2.37
C ASP A 70 -24.46 -26.13 -1.75
N THR A 71 -23.46 -27.01 -1.84
CA THR A 71 -23.52 -28.38 -1.28
C THR A 71 -23.65 -28.36 0.24
N ALA A 72 -23.07 -27.35 0.91
CA ALA A 72 -23.21 -27.18 2.36
C ALA A 72 -24.58 -26.64 2.79
N GLY A 73 -25.47 -26.29 1.85
CA GLY A 73 -26.82 -25.80 2.09
C GLY A 73 -26.86 -24.38 2.66
N PHE A 74 -25.90 -23.54 2.28
CA PHE A 74 -25.90 -22.12 2.64
C PHE A 74 -26.39 -21.26 1.48
N ASN A 75 -27.11 -20.21 1.84
CA ASN A 75 -27.28 -19.07 0.95
C ASN A 75 -25.91 -18.42 0.71
N TYR A 76 -25.59 -18.13 -0.55
CA TYR A 76 -24.35 -17.42 -0.87
C TYR A 76 -24.52 -16.51 -2.09
N ILE A 77 -23.62 -15.55 -2.18
CA ILE A 77 -23.50 -14.57 -3.25
C ILE A 77 -22.06 -14.60 -3.72
N VAL A 78 -21.86 -14.69 -5.04
CA VAL A 78 -20.52 -14.54 -5.64
C VAL A 78 -20.09 -13.09 -5.64
N SER A 79 -18.82 -12.82 -5.38
CA SER A 79 -18.25 -11.49 -5.32
C SER A 79 -16.99 -11.38 -6.18
N PRO A 80 -17.15 -11.12 -7.50
CA PRO A 80 -16.05 -10.66 -8.33
C PRO A 80 -15.69 -9.21 -7.97
N THR A 81 -14.68 -8.65 -8.63
CA THR A 81 -14.27 -7.25 -8.37
C THR A 81 -14.09 -6.45 -9.65
N VAL A 82 -14.46 -5.17 -9.59
CA VAL A 82 -13.78 -4.16 -10.43
C VAL A 82 -12.37 -3.99 -9.85
N TRP A 83 -11.35 -4.21 -10.69
CA TRP A 83 -9.96 -4.17 -10.25
C TRP A 83 -9.43 -2.74 -10.28
N ASN A 84 -9.64 -1.97 -9.21
CA ASN A 84 -9.30 -0.54 -9.17
C ASN A 84 -8.51 -0.09 -7.93
N PHE A 85 -7.89 -1.03 -7.22
CA PHE A 85 -7.25 -0.79 -5.92
C PHE A 85 -5.71 -0.86 -5.95
N ASN A 86 -5.11 -0.96 -7.14
CA ASN A 86 -3.67 -1.20 -7.30
C ASN A 86 -2.98 -0.23 -8.29
N ALA A 87 -3.71 0.30 -9.26
CA ALA A 87 -3.17 1.14 -10.33
C ALA A 87 -4.06 2.36 -10.61
N ALA A 88 -3.50 3.36 -11.31
CA ALA A 88 -4.17 4.64 -11.59
C ALA A 88 -5.37 4.57 -12.54
N PHE A 89 -5.63 3.39 -13.11
CA PHE A 89 -6.79 3.11 -13.93
C PHE A 89 -7.23 1.65 -13.68
N PRO A 90 -8.51 1.29 -13.82
CA PRO A 90 -8.95 -0.08 -13.63
C PRO A 90 -8.19 -1.10 -14.50
N GLU A 91 -7.79 -2.21 -13.90
CA GLU A 91 -7.14 -3.33 -14.59
C GLU A 91 -8.20 -4.25 -15.20
N ASN A 92 -8.92 -3.76 -16.21
CA ASN A 92 -10.00 -4.49 -16.88
C ASN A 92 -9.55 -5.79 -17.54
N PHE A 93 -8.24 -5.91 -17.84
CA PHE A 93 -7.61 -7.17 -18.24
C PHE A 93 -7.93 -8.32 -17.27
N PHE A 94 -7.94 -8.06 -15.96
CA PHE A 94 -8.33 -9.04 -14.95
C PHE A 94 -9.83 -8.98 -14.63
N ALA A 95 -10.40 -7.78 -14.50
CA ALA A 95 -11.77 -7.60 -14.03
C ALA A 95 -12.81 -8.23 -14.97
N ILE A 96 -12.73 -7.96 -16.27
CA ILE A 96 -13.73 -8.41 -17.26
C ILE A 96 -13.90 -9.94 -17.23
N PRO A 97 -12.83 -10.75 -17.41
CA PRO A 97 -12.97 -12.20 -17.38
C PRO A 97 -13.31 -12.72 -15.98
N ASN A 98 -12.82 -12.11 -14.90
CA ASN A 98 -13.18 -12.52 -13.53
C ASN A 98 -14.68 -12.35 -13.27
N ILE A 99 -15.24 -11.18 -13.61
CA ILE A 99 -16.67 -10.88 -13.47
C ILE A 99 -17.50 -11.89 -14.23
N GLN A 100 -17.22 -12.10 -15.52
CA GLN A 100 -18.04 -12.98 -16.37
C GLN A 100 -17.99 -14.43 -15.87
N THR A 101 -16.79 -14.99 -15.72
CA THR A 101 -16.61 -16.41 -15.36
C THR A 101 -17.12 -16.74 -13.96
N PHE A 102 -16.97 -15.82 -13.00
CA PHE A 102 -17.41 -16.09 -11.63
C PHE A 102 -18.93 -15.96 -11.46
N ILE A 103 -19.57 -15.03 -12.20
CA ILE A 103 -21.03 -14.95 -12.25
C ILE A 103 -21.61 -16.21 -12.87
N GLU A 104 -21.04 -16.69 -13.98
CA GLU A 104 -21.47 -17.92 -14.64
C GLU A 104 -21.38 -19.14 -13.68
N ASP A 105 -20.26 -19.26 -12.96
CA ASP A 105 -20.10 -20.31 -11.93
C ASP A 105 -21.09 -20.15 -10.78
N GLY A 106 -21.39 -18.93 -10.36
CA GLY A 106 -22.45 -18.64 -9.39
C GLY A 106 -23.82 -19.14 -9.86
N ILE A 107 -24.20 -18.84 -11.10
CA ILE A 107 -25.46 -19.28 -11.70
C ILE A 107 -25.53 -20.81 -11.75
N ASN A 108 -24.45 -21.45 -12.18
CA ASN A 108 -24.37 -22.91 -12.31
C ASN A 108 -24.43 -23.66 -10.97
N ASN A 109 -24.21 -22.97 -9.84
CA ASN A 109 -24.22 -23.54 -8.49
C ASN A 109 -25.27 -22.89 -7.57
N ASN A 110 -26.35 -22.32 -8.11
CA ASN A 110 -27.48 -21.77 -7.34
C ASN A 110 -27.14 -20.59 -6.41
N SER A 111 -26.15 -19.77 -6.76
CA SER A 111 -25.89 -18.50 -6.08
C SER A 111 -27.16 -17.63 -6.08
N MET A 112 -27.41 -16.91 -4.98
CA MET A 112 -28.55 -15.98 -4.88
C MET A 112 -28.39 -14.75 -5.79
N GLY A 113 -27.17 -14.43 -6.19
CA GLY A 113 -26.86 -13.26 -6.99
C GLY A 113 -25.37 -12.93 -6.96
N MET A 114 -25.05 -11.66 -7.17
CA MET A 114 -23.68 -11.16 -7.20
C MET A 114 -23.56 -9.81 -6.47
N ILE A 115 -22.45 -9.61 -5.75
CA ILE A 115 -21.99 -8.31 -5.26
C ILE A 115 -20.63 -8.01 -5.87
N ASN A 116 -20.56 -7.00 -6.74
CA ASN A 116 -19.29 -6.62 -7.32
C ASN A 116 -18.52 -5.74 -6.33
N SER A 117 -17.39 -6.25 -5.83
CA SER A 117 -16.56 -5.48 -4.92
C SER A 117 -15.79 -4.38 -5.64
N SER A 118 -15.64 -3.25 -4.97
CA SER A 118 -14.87 -2.11 -5.44
C SER A 118 -14.06 -1.57 -4.26
N TRP A 119 -12.76 -1.85 -4.26
CA TRP A 119 -11.88 -1.53 -3.15
C TRP A 119 -11.12 -0.22 -3.40
N GLY A 120 -10.66 0.39 -2.31
CA GLY A 120 -9.93 1.65 -2.29
C GLY A 120 -8.68 1.55 -1.43
N ASP A 121 -7.91 0.49 -1.62
CA ASP A 121 -6.72 0.20 -0.83
C ASP A 121 -5.73 1.37 -0.86
N PHE A 122 -5.03 1.59 0.25
CA PHE A 122 -3.97 2.60 0.37
C PHE A 122 -4.39 4.05 0.13
N GLY A 123 -5.67 4.35 0.34
CA GLY A 123 -6.20 5.71 0.31
C GLY A 123 -7.11 6.00 -0.88
N ALA A 124 -7.46 4.98 -1.67
CA ALA A 124 -8.39 5.08 -2.81
C ALA A 124 -7.95 6.14 -3.84
N GLU A 125 -6.67 6.13 -4.20
CA GLU A 125 -6.07 7.09 -5.15
C GLU A 125 -6.73 7.08 -6.52
N THR A 126 -7.30 5.95 -6.91
CA THR A 126 -7.94 5.81 -8.21
C THR A 126 -9.40 6.24 -8.12
N PHE A 127 -9.81 7.14 -9.02
CA PHE A 127 -11.17 7.66 -9.05
C PHE A 127 -12.18 6.52 -9.28
N ARG A 128 -13.22 6.48 -8.43
CA ARG A 128 -14.28 5.46 -8.51
C ARG A 128 -15.08 5.59 -9.81
N GLU A 129 -15.07 6.75 -10.42
CA GLU A 129 -15.73 7.10 -11.67
C GLU A 129 -15.25 6.23 -12.84
N TYR A 130 -13.99 5.77 -12.82
CA TYR A 130 -13.50 4.81 -13.81
C TYR A 130 -14.17 3.43 -13.70
N ASN A 131 -14.78 3.09 -12.55
CA ASN A 131 -15.43 1.80 -12.34
C ASN A 131 -16.79 1.69 -13.04
N LEU A 132 -17.36 2.77 -13.58
CA LEU A 132 -18.69 2.73 -14.22
C LEU A 132 -18.74 1.73 -15.38
N TYR A 133 -17.65 1.62 -16.15
CA TYR A 133 -17.51 0.59 -17.17
C TYR A 133 -17.62 -0.82 -16.58
N GLY A 134 -16.86 -1.11 -15.51
CA GLY A 134 -16.88 -2.42 -14.86
C GLY A 134 -18.21 -2.75 -14.19
N TYR A 135 -18.90 -1.74 -13.63
CA TYR A 135 -20.25 -1.90 -13.08
C TYR A 135 -21.27 -2.21 -14.18
N ALA A 136 -21.20 -1.53 -15.32
CA ALA A 136 -22.07 -1.81 -16.46
C ALA A 136 -21.80 -3.21 -17.04
N TRP A 137 -20.54 -3.62 -17.14
CA TRP A 137 -20.17 -4.99 -17.55
C TRP A 137 -20.73 -6.04 -16.59
N SER A 138 -20.67 -5.75 -15.30
CA SER A 138 -21.23 -6.62 -14.26
C SER A 138 -22.74 -6.77 -14.35
N ALA A 139 -23.45 -5.68 -14.68
CA ALA A 139 -24.87 -5.74 -14.96
C ALA A 139 -25.15 -6.57 -16.22
N GLN A 140 -24.39 -6.39 -17.30
CA GLN A 140 -24.53 -7.22 -18.51
C GLN A 140 -24.37 -8.71 -18.20
N CYS A 141 -23.31 -9.09 -17.46
CA CYS A 141 -23.10 -10.49 -17.09
C CYS A 141 -24.16 -11.03 -16.12
N SER A 142 -24.68 -10.21 -15.21
CA SER A 142 -25.67 -10.68 -14.23
C SER A 142 -27.05 -10.92 -14.83
N TRP A 143 -27.47 -10.10 -15.79
CA TRP A 143 -28.79 -10.21 -16.42
C TRP A 143 -28.77 -11.02 -17.72
N ASN A 144 -27.68 -10.99 -18.48
CA ASN A 144 -27.60 -11.51 -19.85
C ASN A 144 -26.32 -12.33 -20.08
N ILE A 145 -25.98 -13.26 -19.16
CA ILE A 145 -24.71 -14.00 -19.20
C ILE A 145 -24.45 -14.68 -20.55
N SER A 146 -25.47 -15.29 -21.16
CA SER A 146 -25.37 -15.99 -22.46
C SER A 146 -25.13 -15.07 -23.66
N GLU A 147 -25.40 -13.77 -23.52
CA GLU A 147 -25.22 -12.74 -24.55
C GLU A 147 -24.06 -11.81 -24.23
N SER A 148 -23.30 -12.09 -23.16
CA SER A 148 -22.20 -11.24 -22.70
C SER A 148 -20.95 -11.45 -23.57
N ASP A 149 -20.70 -10.51 -24.47
CA ASP A 149 -19.47 -10.42 -25.28
C ASP A 149 -18.80 -9.06 -25.06
N ALA A 150 -17.56 -9.07 -24.53
CA ALA A 150 -16.85 -7.85 -24.17
C ALA A 150 -16.60 -6.93 -25.37
N ASN A 151 -16.33 -7.49 -26.55
CA ASN A 151 -16.01 -6.69 -27.74
C ASN A 151 -17.21 -5.86 -28.25
N SER A 152 -18.41 -6.44 -28.25
CA SER A 152 -19.64 -5.73 -28.62
C SER A 152 -20.16 -4.84 -27.50
N PHE A 153 -19.87 -5.19 -26.25
CA PHE A 153 -20.22 -4.39 -25.08
C PHE A 153 -19.52 -3.02 -25.09
N ASP A 154 -18.21 -2.96 -25.36
CA ASP A 154 -17.43 -1.71 -25.39
C ASP A 154 -18.09 -0.65 -26.27
N LYS A 155 -18.38 -1.02 -27.52
CA LYS A 155 -19.02 -0.13 -28.51
C LYS A 155 -20.35 0.40 -28.01
N THR A 156 -21.17 -0.47 -27.42
CA THR A 156 -22.50 -0.11 -26.92
C THR A 156 -22.38 0.82 -25.72
N PHE A 157 -21.52 0.47 -24.76
CA PHE A 157 -21.29 1.25 -23.55
C PHE A 157 -20.79 2.65 -23.90
N PHE A 158 -19.69 2.78 -24.65
CA PHE A 158 -19.11 4.09 -24.92
C PHE A 158 -20.01 4.99 -25.75
N LYS A 159 -20.72 4.42 -26.74
CA LYS A 159 -21.72 5.16 -27.51
C LYS A 159 -22.81 5.73 -26.62
N GLN A 160 -23.39 4.92 -25.74
CA GLN A 160 -24.47 5.36 -24.85
C GLN A 160 -23.96 6.32 -23.77
N PHE A 161 -22.81 6.02 -23.18
CA PHE A 161 -22.22 6.79 -22.09
C PHE A 161 -21.79 8.18 -22.55
N PHE A 162 -21.13 8.31 -23.70
CA PHE A 162 -20.68 9.62 -24.21
C PHE A 162 -21.63 10.24 -25.23
N GLY A 163 -22.64 9.52 -25.70
CA GLY A 163 -23.66 10.03 -26.63
C GLY A 163 -23.10 10.36 -28.02
N THR A 164 -22.14 9.57 -28.51
CA THR A 164 -21.47 9.78 -29.80
C THR A 164 -21.18 8.46 -30.51
N ASP A 165 -21.18 8.46 -31.84
CA ASP A 165 -20.74 7.32 -32.66
C ASP A 165 -19.22 7.29 -32.88
N ASP A 166 -18.49 8.32 -32.41
CA ASP A 166 -17.04 8.30 -32.36
C ASP A 166 -16.58 7.19 -31.40
N ASN A 167 -15.77 6.26 -31.88
CA ASN A 167 -15.32 5.10 -31.12
C ASN A 167 -13.88 5.23 -30.62
N LYS A 168 -13.21 6.36 -30.86
CA LYS A 168 -11.80 6.53 -30.50
C LYS A 168 -11.50 6.41 -29.01
N ILE A 169 -12.51 6.63 -28.15
CA ILE A 169 -12.38 6.44 -26.70
C ILE A 169 -12.10 4.98 -26.32
N GLU A 170 -12.53 4.01 -27.14
CA GLU A 170 -12.22 2.59 -26.98
C GLU A 170 -10.71 2.36 -26.99
N LEU A 171 -9.98 3.06 -27.88
CA LEU A 171 -8.52 2.95 -27.97
C LEU A 171 -7.84 3.47 -26.70
N ILE A 172 -8.32 4.58 -26.14
CA ILE A 172 -7.78 5.14 -24.89
C ILE A 172 -8.00 4.16 -23.74
N TYR A 173 -9.22 3.61 -23.59
CA TYR A 173 -9.51 2.63 -22.55
C TYR A 173 -8.68 1.36 -22.72
N LYS A 174 -8.53 0.88 -23.96
CA LYS A 174 -7.68 -0.28 -24.29
C LYS A 174 -6.22 -0.03 -23.91
N ASN A 175 -5.68 1.14 -24.26
CA ASN A 175 -4.30 1.51 -23.95
C ASN A 175 -4.10 1.64 -22.44
N LEU A 176 -5.02 2.29 -21.73
CA LEU A 176 -4.93 2.45 -20.27
C LEU A 176 -5.11 1.13 -19.50
N THR A 177 -5.92 0.20 -20.02
CA THR A 177 -6.08 -1.11 -19.39
C THR A 177 -4.96 -2.10 -19.74
N ASP A 178 -4.18 -1.86 -20.79
CA ASP A 178 -3.11 -2.77 -21.20
C ASP A 178 -2.11 -2.98 -20.05
N PRO A 179 -1.81 -4.23 -19.66
CA PRO A 179 -0.86 -4.54 -18.59
C PRO A 179 0.49 -3.82 -18.68
N VAL A 180 0.99 -3.55 -19.89
CA VAL A 180 2.27 -2.86 -20.11
C VAL A 180 2.14 -1.36 -19.78
N ASN A 181 0.97 -0.77 -19.95
CA ASN A 181 0.71 0.65 -19.69
C ASN A 181 0.21 0.93 -18.27
N GLN A 182 -0.15 -0.11 -17.51
CA GLN A 182 -0.66 0.05 -16.15
C GLN A 182 0.32 0.79 -15.24
N LEU A 183 -0.22 1.84 -14.63
CA LEU A 183 0.46 2.73 -13.69
C LEU A 183 0.19 2.26 -12.27
N VAL A 184 0.94 1.26 -11.82
CA VAL A 184 0.80 0.71 -10.47
C VAL A 184 1.31 1.72 -9.43
N TRP A 185 0.50 2.00 -8.40
CA TRP A 185 0.79 3.02 -7.40
C TRP A 185 2.09 2.75 -6.63
N GLY A 186 2.37 1.49 -6.31
CA GLY A 186 3.62 1.06 -5.67
C GLY A 186 4.88 1.32 -6.52
N ASN A 187 4.76 1.61 -7.82
CA ASN A 187 5.89 2.02 -8.66
C ASN A 187 5.98 3.55 -8.82
N ILE A 188 4.81 4.21 -8.85
CA ILE A 188 4.71 5.66 -9.02
C ILE A 188 5.35 6.40 -7.86
N TRP A 189 5.01 6.02 -6.62
CA TRP A 189 5.36 6.81 -5.43
C TRP A 189 6.76 6.54 -4.86
N ARG A 190 7.51 5.61 -5.46
CA ARG A 190 8.85 5.23 -5.00
C ARG A 190 9.88 6.33 -5.24
N HIS A 191 10.81 6.44 -4.29
CA HIS A 191 12.00 7.28 -4.44
C HIS A 191 12.75 6.99 -5.75
N PRO A 192 13.16 8.03 -6.53
CA PRO A 192 13.73 7.86 -7.86
C PRO A 192 15.08 7.13 -7.91
N LEU A 193 15.84 7.13 -6.81
CA LEU A 193 17.11 6.39 -6.70
C LEU A 193 17.00 4.90 -6.35
N LEU A 194 15.82 4.42 -5.94
CA LEU A 194 15.69 3.00 -5.63
C LEU A 194 15.80 2.14 -6.88
N ASP A 195 16.14 0.87 -6.69
CA ASP A 195 16.01 -0.13 -7.74
C ASP A 195 14.55 -0.28 -8.18
N TYR A 196 14.36 -0.86 -9.36
CA TYR A 196 13.03 -1.20 -9.83
C TYR A 196 12.38 -2.24 -8.92
N ARG A 197 11.15 -1.95 -8.50
CA ARG A 197 10.33 -2.84 -7.68
C ARG A 197 10.09 -4.16 -8.41
N LYS A 198 10.23 -5.27 -7.69
CA LYS A 198 9.76 -6.57 -8.17
C LYS A 198 8.24 -6.60 -8.17
N ALA A 199 7.64 -7.08 -9.25
CA ALA A 199 6.19 -7.28 -9.31
C ALA A 199 5.73 -8.22 -8.17
N ASP A 200 4.64 -7.85 -7.51
CA ASP A 200 3.97 -8.73 -6.56
C ASP A 200 2.91 -9.58 -7.28
N TRP A 201 2.20 -10.42 -6.52
CA TRP A 201 1.18 -11.31 -7.06
C TRP A 201 0.03 -10.61 -7.80
N ARG A 202 -0.12 -9.28 -7.68
CA ARG A 202 -1.17 -8.49 -8.32
C ARG A 202 -0.79 -7.97 -9.71
N GLN A 203 0.43 -8.24 -10.17
CA GLN A 203 0.99 -7.58 -11.34
C GLN A 203 1.66 -8.57 -12.29
N PHE A 204 1.68 -8.21 -13.56
CA PHE A 204 2.56 -8.84 -14.53
C PHE A 204 4.01 -8.43 -14.29
N ASN A 205 4.91 -9.39 -14.47
CA ASN A 205 6.35 -9.14 -14.40
C ASN A 205 6.90 -8.90 -15.80
N PHE A 206 7.28 -7.65 -16.09
CA PHE A 206 7.92 -7.26 -17.36
C PHE A 206 9.33 -6.73 -17.12
N PRO A 207 10.29 -6.98 -18.03
CA PRO A 207 11.54 -6.24 -18.04
C PRO A 207 11.25 -4.73 -18.15
N GLN A 208 11.87 -3.94 -17.28
CA GLN A 208 11.56 -2.51 -17.17
C GLN A 208 11.91 -1.73 -18.44
N ALA A 209 12.99 -2.11 -19.12
CA ALA A 209 13.36 -1.55 -20.41
C ALA A 209 12.27 -1.79 -21.47
N SER A 210 11.68 -2.99 -21.51
CA SER A 210 10.57 -3.31 -22.41
C SER A 210 9.33 -2.51 -22.08
N LYS A 211 8.95 -2.43 -20.79
CA LYS A 211 7.81 -1.63 -20.34
C LYS A 211 7.97 -0.17 -20.75
N PHE A 212 9.12 0.43 -20.46
CA PHE A 212 9.42 1.82 -20.83
C PHE A 212 9.39 2.05 -22.35
N TYR A 213 9.97 1.14 -23.13
CA TYR A 213 9.97 1.25 -24.60
C TYR A 213 8.55 1.27 -25.18
N TRP A 214 7.70 0.34 -24.76
CA TRP A 214 6.32 0.24 -25.24
C TRP A 214 5.46 1.43 -24.78
N MET A 215 5.51 1.78 -23.50
CA MET A 215 4.77 2.92 -22.96
C MET A 215 5.14 4.25 -23.67
N LYS A 216 6.40 4.42 -24.07
CA LYS A 216 6.89 5.64 -24.74
C LYS A 216 6.39 5.77 -26.18
N ASN A 217 6.12 4.66 -26.86
CA ASN A 217 5.75 4.66 -28.28
C ASN A 217 4.28 5.06 -28.54
N GLU A 218 3.46 5.19 -27.49
CA GLU A 218 2.03 5.52 -27.59
C GLU A 218 1.76 7.03 -27.55
N ASN A 219 2.25 7.76 -28.55
CA ASN A 219 2.06 9.21 -28.63
C ASN A 219 0.87 9.59 -29.52
N SER A 220 -0.34 9.58 -28.95
CA SER A 220 -1.51 10.29 -29.51
C SER A 220 -2.72 10.36 -28.58
N ASP A 221 -2.77 9.60 -27.47
CA ASP A 221 -3.96 9.51 -26.61
C ASP A 221 -4.52 10.86 -26.14
N LEU A 222 -3.66 11.83 -25.79
CA LEU A 222 -4.10 13.18 -25.39
C LEU A 222 -4.73 13.97 -26.54
N GLU A 223 -4.21 13.82 -27.76
CA GLU A 223 -4.78 14.46 -28.96
C GLU A 223 -6.09 13.79 -29.37
N ILE A 224 -6.14 12.45 -29.29
CA ILE A 224 -7.34 11.66 -29.51
C ILE A 224 -8.43 12.09 -28.53
N LEU A 225 -8.09 12.21 -27.24
CA LEU A 225 -9.03 12.63 -26.20
C LEU A 225 -9.53 14.05 -26.44
N ALA A 226 -8.65 14.98 -26.81
CA ALA A 226 -9.03 16.36 -27.12
C ALA A 226 -10.04 16.43 -28.26
N ASN A 227 -9.81 15.69 -29.36
CA ASN A 227 -10.75 15.60 -30.47
C ASN A 227 -12.07 14.91 -30.07
N PHE A 228 -12.01 13.89 -29.21
CA PHE A 228 -13.19 13.17 -28.73
C PHE A 228 -14.09 14.04 -27.84
N LYS A 229 -13.53 14.94 -27.03
CA LYS A 229 -14.30 15.89 -26.19
C LYS A 229 -15.29 16.73 -27.00
N GLU A 230 -14.94 17.05 -28.24
CA GLU A 230 -15.80 17.81 -29.17
C GLU A 230 -16.98 16.98 -29.68
N SER A 231 -16.80 15.67 -29.87
CA SER A 231 -17.84 14.77 -30.41
C SER A 231 -18.77 14.22 -29.33
N ALA A 232 -18.29 14.05 -28.09
CA ALA A 232 -19.12 13.64 -26.96
C ALA A 232 -20.29 14.62 -26.75
N THR A 233 -21.45 14.13 -26.31
CA THR A 233 -22.62 14.95 -25.96
C THR A 233 -23.05 14.74 -24.51
N ASN A 234 -22.72 13.60 -23.90
CA ASN A 234 -23.03 13.23 -22.52
C ASN A 234 -21.76 12.96 -21.71
N ASN A 235 -21.84 13.11 -20.38
CA ASN A 235 -20.79 12.73 -19.41
C ASN A 235 -19.38 13.24 -19.75
N LYS A 236 -19.28 14.46 -20.29
CA LYS A 236 -18.00 15.06 -20.75
C LYS A 236 -17.00 15.25 -19.62
N GLU A 237 -17.51 15.52 -18.42
CA GLU A 237 -16.72 15.71 -17.20
C GLU A 237 -15.81 14.51 -16.88
N PHE A 238 -16.22 13.29 -17.26
CA PHE A 238 -15.38 12.09 -17.10
C PHE A 238 -14.14 12.10 -17.99
N LEU A 239 -14.15 12.88 -19.08
CA LEU A 239 -12.99 13.00 -19.97
C LEU A 239 -11.84 13.79 -19.31
N ASP A 240 -12.13 14.63 -18.31
CA ASP A 240 -11.08 15.33 -17.54
C ASP A 240 -10.33 14.38 -16.61
N LEU A 241 -11.01 13.37 -16.08
CA LEU A 241 -10.39 12.28 -15.32
C LEU A 241 -9.44 11.47 -16.22
N LEU A 242 -9.84 11.15 -17.45
CA LEU A 242 -8.97 10.44 -18.39
C LEU A 242 -7.76 11.28 -18.79
N GLU A 243 -7.96 12.59 -19.00
CA GLU A 243 -6.88 13.52 -19.30
C GLU A 243 -5.85 13.56 -18.16
N PHE A 244 -6.32 13.55 -16.90
CA PHE A 244 -5.44 13.45 -15.74
C PHE A 244 -4.60 12.17 -15.78
N THR A 245 -5.20 11.00 -16.01
CA THR A 245 -4.46 9.72 -16.09
C THR A 245 -3.43 9.73 -17.21
N LEU A 246 -3.76 10.30 -18.37
CA LEU A 246 -2.82 10.43 -19.49
C LEU A 246 -1.66 11.39 -19.18
N LYS A 247 -1.93 12.50 -18.49
CA LYS A 247 -0.89 13.41 -17.98
C LYS A 247 -0.02 12.74 -16.92
N LEU A 248 -0.60 11.94 -16.04
CA LEU A 248 0.12 11.13 -15.06
C LEU A 248 1.04 10.12 -15.75
N LYS A 249 0.55 9.41 -16.79
CA LYS A 249 1.37 8.50 -17.63
C LYS A 249 2.55 9.24 -18.26
N LYS A 250 2.31 10.41 -18.85
CA LYS A 250 3.35 11.25 -19.45
C LYS A 250 4.40 11.68 -18.44
N TRP A 251 4.00 12.08 -17.24
CA TRP A 251 4.93 12.39 -16.16
C TRP A 251 5.71 11.15 -15.71
N PHE A 252 5.05 9.99 -15.56
CA PHE A 252 5.72 8.76 -15.14
C PHE A 252 6.84 8.36 -16.12
N LEU A 253 6.67 8.58 -17.43
CA LEU A 253 7.75 8.41 -18.40
C LEU A 253 8.96 9.33 -18.13
N VAL A 254 8.73 10.57 -17.72
CA VAL A 254 9.80 11.50 -17.31
C VAL A 254 10.49 11.00 -16.04
N LYS A 255 9.73 10.50 -15.06
CA LYS A 255 10.28 9.87 -13.85
C LYS A 255 11.19 8.70 -14.19
N GLN A 256 10.75 7.79 -15.07
CA GLN A 256 11.53 6.63 -15.49
C GLN A 256 12.82 7.04 -16.21
N GLU A 257 12.77 8.04 -17.11
CA GLU A 257 13.99 8.58 -17.74
C GLU A 257 14.95 9.17 -16.71
N THR A 258 14.42 9.86 -15.70
CA THR A 258 15.22 10.43 -14.61
C THR A 258 15.90 9.36 -13.77
N GLN A 259 15.18 8.30 -13.42
CA GLN A 259 15.71 7.16 -12.68
C GLN A 259 16.85 6.48 -13.44
N ILE A 260 16.72 6.29 -14.76
CA ILE A 260 17.79 5.74 -15.61
C ILE A 260 19.05 6.61 -15.53
N GLU A 261 18.92 7.94 -15.69
CA GLU A 261 20.08 8.83 -15.62
C GLU A 261 20.73 8.84 -14.23
N LEU A 262 19.93 8.80 -13.16
CA LEU A 262 20.43 8.73 -11.79
C LEU A 262 21.20 7.43 -11.51
N HIS A 263 20.72 6.29 -12.01
CA HIS A 263 21.44 5.01 -11.92
C HIS A 263 22.74 5.04 -12.72
N ASN A 264 22.73 5.61 -13.93
CA ASN A 264 23.95 5.77 -14.73
C ASN A 264 25.04 6.57 -14.01
N ILE A 265 24.65 7.59 -13.24
CA ILE A 265 25.55 8.41 -12.41
C ILE A 265 26.13 7.58 -11.25
N LEU A 266 25.30 6.82 -10.53
CA LEU A 266 25.76 5.95 -9.43
C LEU A 266 26.73 4.87 -9.92
N ASP A 267 26.49 4.30 -11.09
CA ASP A 267 27.33 3.26 -11.70
C ASP A 267 28.61 3.81 -12.36
N SER A 268 28.91 5.11 -12.20
CA SER A 268 30.08 5.79 -12.78
C SER A 268 30.21 5.65 -14.31
N SER A 269 29.10 5.35 -14.99
CA SER A 269 29.01 5.34 -16.44
C SER A 269 28.82 6.78 -16.95
N LYS A 270 28.94 7.00 -18.27
CA LYS A 270 28.73 8.30 -18.94
C LYS A 270 27.57 9.07 -18.30
N TYR A 271 27.83 10.25 -17.75
CA TYR A 271 26.80 11.07 -17.09
C TYR A 271 26.60 12.41 -17.81
N ASP A 272 25.34 12.83 -17.92
CA ASP A 272 24.95 14.17 -18.30
C ASP A 272 24.25 14.84 -17.11
N PHE A 273 25.04 15.56 -16.32
CA PHE A 273 24.57 16.26 -15.12
C PHE A 273 23.47 17.27 -15.45
N GLN A 274 23.63 18.03 -16.54
CA GLN A 274 22.70 19.10 -16.90
C GLN A 274 21.37 18.51 -17.38
N LYS A 275 21.42 17.43 -18.18
CA LYS A 275 20.22 16.68 -18.55
C LYS A 275 19.50 16.14 -17.31
N THR A 276 20.22 15.50 -16.40
CA THR A 276 19.64 14.91 -15.18
C THR A 276 18.97 15.97 -14.32
N LYS A 277 19.64 17.11 -14.10
CA LYS A 277 19.09 18.25 -13.36
C LYS A 277 17.80 18.78 -14.01
N LEU A 278 17.79 18.96 -15.33
CA LEU A 278 16.60 19.43 -16.06
C LEU A 278 15.43 18.43 -15.95
N LEU A 279 15.72 17.13 -16.01
CA LEU A 279 14.71 16.09 -15.81
C LEU A 279 14.13 16.12 -14.40
N ILE A 280 14.96 16.33 -13.36
CA ILE A 280 14.49 16.50 -11.98
C ILE A 280 13.58 17.73 -11.86
N GLU A 281 13.98 18.88 -12.39
CA GLU A 281 13.18 20.11 -12.38
C GLU A 281 11.83 19.92 -13.09
N LYS A 282 11.83 19.19 -14.20
CA LYS A 282 10.61 18.84 -14.94
C LYS A 282 9.69 17.92 -14.13
N ASN A 283 10.24 16.95 -13.38
CA ASN A 283 9.44 16.12 -12.48
C ASN A 283 8.75 16.95 -11.40
N ILE A 284 9.47 17.87 -10.75
CA ILE A 284 8.93 18.75 -9.71
C ILE A 284 7.78 19.61 -10.25
N SER A 285 7.98 20.26 -11.41
CA SER A 285 6.96 21.08 -12.06
C SER A 285 5.71 20.25 -12.40
N ASN A 286 5.89 19.13 -13.10
CA ASN A 286 4.79 18.26 -13.50
C ASN A 286 4.02 17.68 -12.29
N LEU A 287 4.73 17.27 -11.22
CA LEU A 287 4.09 16.75 -10.01
C LEU A 287 3.27 17.82 -9.30
N THR A 288 3.75 19.06 -9.27
CA THR A 288 3.03 20.19 -8.67
C THR A 288 1.72 20.44 -9.42
N GLU A 289 1.77 20.44 -10.76
CA GLU A 289 0.56 20.57 -11.60
C GLU A 289 -0.40 19.39 -11.41
N LEU A 290 0.12 18.15 -11.40
CA LEU A 290 -0.67 16.94 -11.20
C LEU A 290 -1.32 16.92 -9.82
N LYS A 291 -0.60 17.32 -8.76
CA LYS A 291 -1.15 17.43 -7.40
C LYS A 291 -2.35 18.38 -7.39
N ASN A 292 -2.17 19.59 -7.95
CA ASN A 292 -3.24 20.59 -7.98
C ASN A 292 -4.47 20.07 -8.74
N LYS A 293 -4.28 19.45 -9.91
CA LYS A 293 -5.39 18.91 -10.70
C LYS A 293 -6.04 17.70 -10.01
N PHE A 294 -5.26 16.83 -9.37
CA PHE A 294 -5.79 15.72 -8.58
C PHE A 294 -6.67 16.23 -7.44
N SER A 295 -6.21 17.24 -6.68
CA SER A 295 -6.96 17.82 -5.56
C SER A 295 -8.26 18.51 -6.01
N GLU A 296 -8.26 19.14 -7.19
CA GLU A 296 -9.46 19.69 -7.82
C GLU A 296 -10.47 18.57 -8.13
N LEU A 297 -10.04 17.56 -8.91
CA LEU A 297 -10.87 16.42 -9.29
C LEU A 297 -11.36 15.64 -8.06
N TRP A 298 -10.52 15.45 -7.04
CA TRP A 298 -10.93 14.78 -5.81
C TRP A 298 -12.08 15.51 -5.14
N LYS A 299 -12.02 16.84 -5.02
CA LYS A 299 -13.08 17.64 -4.36
C LYS A 299 -14.38 17.67 -5.16
N GLU A 300 -14.32 17.41 -6.45
CA GLU A 300 -15.49 17.25 -7.31
C GLU A 300 -16.23 15.93 -7.03
N TYR A 301 -15.50 14.83 -6.93
CA TYR A 301 -16.10 13.48 -6.84
C TYR A 301 -16.17 12.92 -5.41
N ASN A 302 -15.37 13.44 -4.49
CA ASN A 302 -15.18 12.94 -3.13
C ASN A 302 -15.24 14.05 -2.08
N LYS A 303 -15.45 13.67 -0.83
CA LYS A 303 -15.31 14.59 0.31
C LYS A 303 -13.85 15.00 0.48
N PRO A 304 -13.57 16.23 0.95
CA PRO A 304 -12.21 16.70 1.17
C PRO A 304 -11.47 15.95 2.29
N ASP A 305 -12.21 15.27 3.18
CA ASP A 305 -11.63 14.40 4.20
C ASP A 305 -10.64 13.42 3.56
N ASN A 306 -9.50 13.23 4.21
CA ASN A 306 -8.43 12.31 3.79
C ASN A 306 -7.66 12.65 2.50
N LEU A 307 -8.08 13.67 1.72
CA LEU A 307 -7.34 14.12 0.52
C LEU A 307 -5.87 14.44 0.83
N TRP A 308 -5.62 15.10 1.96
CA TRP A 308 -4.29 15.48 2.39
C TRP A 308 -3.31 14.28 2.46
N MET A 309 -3.79 13.05 2.71
CA MET A 309 -2.93 11.86 2.73
C MET A 309 -2.42 11.48 1.34
N ILE A 310 -3.19 11.78 0.29
CA ILE A 310 -2.78 11.59 -1.09
C ILE A 310 -1.89 12.74 -1.53
N GLU A 311 -2.24 13.98 -1.18
CA GLU A 311 -1.38 15.16 -1.40
C GLU A 311 0.01 14.97 -0.79
N GLU A 312 0.12 14.37 0.39
CA GLU A 312 1.42 14.04 1.02
C GLU A 312 2.27 13.10 0.16
N LYS A 313 1.68 12.20 -0.66
CA LYS A 313 2.45 11.35 -1.57
C LYS A 313 3.10 12.16 -2.69
N PHE A 314 2.37 13.14 -3.24
CA PHE A 314 2.93 14.10 -4.20
C PHE A 314 4.04 14.93 -3.55
N ASP A 315 3.77 15.50 -2.37
CA ASP A 315 4.73 16.34 -1.65
C ASP A 315 6.00 15.58 -1.30
N ARG A 316 5.86 14.35 -0.81
CA ARG A 316 7.02 13.49 -0.50
C ARG A 316 7.86 13.22 -1.74
N LEU A 317 7.24 12.93 -2.89
CA LEU A 317 7.98 12.65 -4.12
C LEU A 317 8.65 13.91 -4.68
N ILE A 318 8.00 15.07 -4.57
CA ILE A 318 8.60 16.38 -4.87
C ILE A 318 9.83 16.60 -3.98
N THR A 319 9.71 16.40 -2.67
CA THR A 319 10.84 16.53 -1.74
C THR A 319 11.96 15.55 -2.06
N TYR A 320 11.67 14.31 -2.46
CA TYR A 320 12.70 13.36 -2.91
C TYR A 320 13.47 13.88 -4.12
N PHE A 321 12.79 14.48 -5.09
CA PHE A 321 13.44 15.09 -6.25
C PHE A 321 14.29 16.31 -5.87
N GLU A 322 13.79 17.17 -4.97
CA GLU A 322 14.54 18.33 -4.46
C GLU A 322 15.81 17.92 -3.71
N GLU A 323 15.70 16.94 -2.81
CA GLU A 323 16.84 16.39 -2.07
C GLU A 323 17.86 15.73 -3.00
N THR A 324 17.37 14.94 -3.97
CA THR A 324 18.22 14.31 -5.00
C THR A 324 18.97 15.36 -5.82
N LYS A 325 18.31 16.47 -6.18
CA LYS A 325 18.96 17.58 -6.90
C LYS A 325 20.09 18.21 -6.08
N ILE A 326 19.86 18.45 -4.79
CA ILE A 326 20.88 19.02 -3.89
C ILE A 326 22.08 18.06 -3.77
N GLN A 327 21.83 16.77 -3.56
CA GLN A 327 22.88 15.76 -3.49
C GLN A 327 23.68 15.69 -4.80
N LEU A 328 22.98 15.76 -5.93
CA LEU A 328 23.60 15.78 -7.26
C LEU A 328 24.54 16.99 -7.37
N GLU A 329 24.07 18.21 -7.05
CA GLU A 329 24.86 19.45 -7.08
C GLU A 329 26.08 19.43 -6.14
N GLN A 330 26.00 18.68 -5.05
CA GLN A 330 27.08 18.51 -4.08
C GLN A 330 28.04 17.35 -4.41
N LEU A 331 27.79 16.60 -5.50
CA LEU A 331 28.52 15.38 -5.83
C LEU A 331 28.48 14.33 -4.70
N ALA A 332 27.35 14.28 -3.98
CA ALA A 332 27.13 13.46 -2.79
C ALA A 332 25.92 12.54 -2.95
N LEU A 333 25.59 12.16 -4.20
CA LEU A 333 24.49 11.26 -4.49
C LEU A 333 24.76 9.89 -3.85
N GLU A 334 23.85 9.45 -2.98
CA GLU A 334 23.96 8.17 -2.28
C GLU A 334 22.63 7.40 -2.24
N SER A 335 22.67 6.15 -1.80
CA SER A 335 21.45 5.36 -1.61
C SER A 335 20.50 6.05 -0.62
N PRO A 336 19.20 6.16 -0.94
CA PRO A 336 18.23 6.79 -0.04
C PRO A 336 17.78 5.86 1.09
N LEU A 337 18.31 4.63 1.15
CA LEU A 337 17.87 3.61 2.10
C LEU A 337 18.34 3.92 3.53
N LEU A 338 17.49 3.55 4.47
CA LEU A 338 17.74 3.68 5.90
C LEU A 338 18.98 2.86 6.31
N LYS A 339 19.94 3.55 6.94
CA LYS A 339 21.23 2.96 7.37
C LYS A 339 21.13 2.21 8.72
N SER A 340 20.17 2.57 9.57
CA SER A 340 19.94 1.90 10.87
C SER A 340 19.41 0.48 10.66
N LYS A 341 19.80 -0.44 11.54
CA LYS A 341 19.47 -1.87 11.42
C LYS A 341 18.24 -2.20 12.24
N TRP A 342 17.45 -3.18 11.78
CA TRP A 342 16.37 -3.70 12.61
C TRP A 342 16.95 -4.66 13.65
N ILE A 343 16.55 -4.46 14.90
CA ILE A 343 16.99 -5.25 16.05
C ILE A 343 15.81 -6.01 16.63
N TYR A 344 16.05 -7.26 16.99
CA TYR A 344 15.06 -8.22 17.49
C TYR A 344 15.60 -8.93 18.73
N TYR A 345 14.69 -9.52 19.49
CA TYR A 345 15.10 -10.51 20.50
C TYR A 345 15.55 -11.81 19.81
N PRO A 346 16.73 -12.36 20.15
CA PRO A 346 17.22 -13.61 19.59
C PRO A 346 16.36 -14.77 20.08
N ASN A 347 15.70 -15.50 19.19
CA ASN A 347 14.82 -16.58 19.58
C ASN A 347 14.98 -17.82 18.68
N ASP A 348 15.28 -18.94 19.31
CA ASP A 348 15.25 -20.27 18.70
C ASP A 348 13.79 -20.73 18.63
N GLU A 349 13.19 -20.61 17.44
CA GLU A 349 11.93 -21.12 16.82
C GLU A 349 10.74 -21.67 17.66
N ASN A 350 10.85 -21.94 18.96
CA ASN A 350 9.88 -22.67 19.79
C ASN A 350 9.28 -21.86 20.96
N LYS A 351 9.71 -20.62 21.22
CA LYS A 351 9.14 -19.77 22.29
C LYS A 351 8.38 -18.57 21.72
N PHE A 352 7.12 -18.41 22.11
CA PHE A 352 6.35 -17.20 21.77
C PHE A 352 6.78 -16.05 22.68
N ILE A 353 7.42 -15.04 22.10
CA ILE A 353 7.88 -13.84 22.80
C ILE A 353 7.10 -12.65 22.24
N TYR A 354 6.20 -12.10 23.06
CA TYR A 354 5.31 -11.01 22.64
C TYR A 354 5.67 -9.65 23.23
N LYS A 355 6.55 -9.60 24.24
CA LYS A 355 6.96 -8.38 24.95
C LYS A 355 8.45 -8.43 25.29
N VAL A 356 9.20 -7.41 24.88
CA VAL A 356 10.64 -7.28 25.13
C VAL A 356 11.01 -5.83 25.44
N GLU A 357 12.17 -5.64 26.05
CA GLU A 357 12.84 -4.34 26.17
C GLU A 357 14.13 -4.32 25.36
N PHE A 358 14.47 -3.16 24.80
CA PHE A 358 15.75 -2.88 24.16
C PHE A 358 16.42 -1.72 24.88
N THR A 359 17.74 -1.77 25.06
CA THR A 359 18.50 -0.66 25.63
C THR A 359 19.83 -0.45 24.94
N ASN A 360 20.25 0.81 24.86
CA ASN A 360 21.60 1.22 24.58
C ASN A 360 21.85 2.60 25.20
N LYS A 361 23.12 2.97 25.34
CA LYS A 361 23.55 4.24 25.91
C LYS A 361 24.28 5.06 24.85
N MET A 362 24.15 6.37 24.95
CA MET A 362 24.94 7.31 24.16
C MET A 362 25.51 8.41 25.05
N ASN A 363 26.69 8.89 24.72
CA ASN A 363 27.33 9.96 25.47
C ASN A 363 27.43 11.22 24.60
N ILE A 364 26.94 12.35 25.12
CA ILE A 364 26.93 13.64 24.41
C ILE A 364 27.84 14.60 25.16
N ASN A 365 28.98 14.97 24.57
CA ASN A 365 30.01 15.75 25.26
C ASN A 365 29.71 17.25 25.34
N GLU A 366 28.97 17.77 24.37
CA GLU A 366 28.72 19.20 24.17
C GLU A 366 27.27 19.56 24.51
N GLU A 367 26.98 20.86 24.61
CA GLU A 367 25.61 21.33 24.83
C GLU A 367 24.71 21.02 23.62
N ILE A 368 23.51 20.50 23.89
CA ILE A 368 22.55 20.04 22.88
C ILE A 368 21.72 21.24 22.39
N LYS A 369 21.75 21.52 21.09
CA LYS A 369 20.90 22.54 20.46
C LYS A 369 19.56 21.98 20.03
N SER A 370 19.57 20.80 19.40
CA SER A 370 18.36 20.09 19.00
C SER A 370 18.64 18.61 18.83
N ALA A 371 17.62 17.78 19.04
CA ALA A 371 17.71 16.34 18.83
C ALA A 371 16.40 15.80 18.26
N GLN A 372 16.51 15.07 17.16
CA GLN A 372 15.40 14.36 16.56
C GLN A 372 15.67 12.85 16.55
N LEU A 373 14.68 12.06 16.93
CA LEU A 373 14.76 10.60 16.94
C LEU A 373 13.56 10.03 16.21
N GLN A 374 13.82 9.13 15.27
CA GLN A 374 12.81 8.34 14.60
C GLN A 374 12.69 6.95 15.22
N LEU A 375 11.44 6.52 15.46
CA LEU A 375 11.12 5.18 15.96
C LEU A 375 10.18 4.45 15.00
N ILE A 376 10.53 3.20 14.71
CA ILE A 376 9.73 2.25 13.93
C ILE A 376 9.65 0.93 14.71
N ALA A 377 8.50 0.25 14.65
CA ALA A 377 8.30 -1.06 15.26
C ALA A 377 7.50 -2.00 14.35
N ASP A 378 7.54 -3.30 14.63
CA ASP A 378 6.72 -4.29 13.93
C ASP A 378 5.24 -4.22 14.27
N THR A 379 4.89 -3.97 15.54
CA THR A 379 3.50 -3.71 15.92
C THR A 379 3.32 -2.64 16.98
N PHE A 380 4.18 -2.58 18.00
CA PHE A 380 4.13 -1.53 19.00
C PHE A 380 5.50 -1.32 19.62
N ALA A 381 5.85 -0.06 19.89
CA ALA A 381 6.96 0.28 20.76
C ALA A 381 6.69 1.54 21.57
N LYS A 382 7.23 1.62 22.78
CA LYS A 382 7.22 2.79 23.66
C LYS A 382 8.66 3.17 24.01
N LEU A 383 8.99 4.43 23.79
CA LEU A 383 10.33 5.00 23.99
C LEU A 383 10.45 5.67 25.35
N PHE A 384 11.56 5.39 26.03
CA PHE A 384 12.00 6.03 27.25
C PHE A 384 13.42 6.57 27.08
N ILE A 385 13.66 7.77 27.60
CA ILE A 385 14.99 8.39 27.61
C ILE A 385 15.27 8.88 29.04
N ASN A 386 16.38 8.43 29.61
CA ASN A 386 16.77 8.74 31.00
C ASN A 386 15.64 8.46 32.01
N GLY A 387 14.90 7.36 31.82
CA GLY A 387 13.76 6.95 32.66
C GLY A 387 12.45 7.70 32.41
N ASN A 388 12.42 8.72 31.53
CA ASN A 388 11.20 9.45 31.19
C ASN A 388 10.53 8.84 29.97
N GLU A 389 9.21 8.63 30.03
CA GLU A 389 8.41 8.24 28.87
C GLU A 389 8.37 9.38 27.84
N VAL A 390 8.76 9.07 26.60
CA VAL A 390 8.86 10.06 25.51
C VAL A 390 7.64 10.01 24.61
N ASP A 391 7.40 8.87 23.95
CA ASP A 391 6.26 8.63 23.05
C ASP A 391 6.15 7.12 22.75
N SER A 392 5.11 6.72 22.02
CA SER A 392 4.92 5.35 21.50
C SER A 392 4.48 5.34 20.04
N VAL A 393 4.83 4.27 19.33
CA VAL A 393 4.40 4.01 17.96
C VAL A 393 3.54 2.74 17.93
N PHE A 394 2.46 2.77 17.16
CA PHE A 394 1.59 1.62 16.92
C PHE A 394 1.53 1.33 15.43
N THR A 395 1.90 0.12 15.04
CA THR A 395 2.26 -0.22 13.66
C THR A 395 1.54 -1.49 13.20
N LYS A 396 0.21 -1.46 13.09
CA LYS A 396 -0.51 -2.58 12.46
C LYS A 396 -0.46 -2.46 10.95
N ARG A 397 0.28 -3.33 10.26
CA ARG A 397 0.24 -3.39 8.79
C ARG A 397 -1.21 -3.60 8.34
N SER A 398 -1.72 -2.71 7.50
CA SER A 398 -3.08 -2.81 6.95
C SER A 398 -3.17 -2.25 5.53
N GLY A 399 -4.36 -2.35 4.93
CA GLY A 399 -4.72 -1.64 3.69
C GLY A 399 -5.06 -0.15 3.91
N SER A 400 -5.05 0.34 5.15
CA SER A 400 -5.41 1.72 5.48
C SER A 400 -4.20 2.64 5.41
N LEU A 401 -4.23 3.63 4.52
CA LEU A 401 -3.17 4.65 4.43
C LEU A 401 -3.01 5.43 5.74
N TRP A 402 -4.11 5.71 6.45
CA TRP A 402 -4.06 6.38 7.74
C TRP A 402 -3.23 5.61 8.76
N ILE A 403 -3.37 4.29 8.83
CA ILE A 403 -2.56 3.46 9.71
C ILE A 403 -1.10 3.44 9.23
N GLU A 404 -0.86 3.40 7.92
CA GLU A 404 0.50 3.49 7.38
C GLU A 404 1.22 4.79 7.75
N GLN A 405 0.49 5.91 7.78
CA GLN A 405 1.03 7.21 8.17
C GLN A 405 1.51 7.25 9.63
N GLN A 406 0.96 6.37 10.48
CA GLN A 406 1.30 6.26 11.90
C GLN A 406 2.41 5.25 12.18
N ARG A 407 2.90 4.53 11.17
CA ARG A 407 3.91 3.47 11.37
C ARG A 407 5.29 3.98 11.77
N ILE A 408 5.56 5.26 11.50
CA ILE A 408 6.84 5.90 11.74
C ILE A 408 6.58 7.20 12.47
N LYS A 409 7.27 7.41 13.60
CA LYS A 409 7.26 8.69 14.30
C LYS A 409 8.65 9.32 14.25
N LEU A 410 8.69 10.60 13.90
CA LEU A 410 9.85 11.48 14.08
C LEU A 410 9.56 12.38 15.28
N ILE A 411 10.37 12.26 16.33
CA ILE A 411 10.10 12.79 17.66
C ILE A 411 11.20 13.81 18.01
N ASP A 412 10.82 14.99 18.49
CA ASP A 412 11.76 15.91 19.13
C ASP A 412 12.09 15.40 20.54
N VAL A 413 13.33 14.99 20.74
CA VAL A 413 13.81 14.40 22.00
C VAL A 413 14.72 15.34 22.79
N SER A 414 14.90 16.58 22.33
CA SER A 414 15.88 17.53 22.88
C SER A 414 15.76 17.69 24.39
N LYS A 415 14.53 17.81 24.90
CA LYS A 415 14.24 18.04 26.33
C LYS A 415 14.47 16.82 27.24
N TYR A 416 14.64 15.62 26.67
CA TYR A 416 14.85 14.39 27.43
C TYR A 416 16.33 14.01 27.53
N LEU A 417 17.17 14.66 26.73
CA LEU A 417 18.61 14.44 26.70
C LEU A 417 19.33 15.43 27.61
N LYS A 418 20.52 15.02 28.07
CA LYS A 418 21.43 15.82 28.88
C LYS A 418 22.86 15.70 28.36
N GLN A 419 23.72 16.65 28.71
CA GLN A 419 25.15 16.50 28.52
C GLN A 419 25.67 15.34 29.39
N GLY A 420 26.52 14.50 28.81
CA GLY A 420 27.02 13.25 29.39
C GLY A 420 26.27 12.01 28.90
N GLU A 421 26.25 10.97 29.73
CA GLU A 421 25.62 9.68 29.41
C GLU A 421 24.09 9.79 29.41
N ASN A 422 23.47 9.30 28.35
CA ASN A 422 22.03 9.18 28.17
C ASN A 422 21.66 7.72 27.92
N GLU A 423 20.67 7.24 28.65
CA GLU A 423 20.12 5.90 28.48
C GLU A 423 18.89 5.96 27.59
N ILE A 424 18.86 5.10 26.57
CA ILE A 424 17.72 4.90 25.69
C ILE A 424 17.15 3.52 25.98
N LEU A 425 15.84 3.46 26.23
CA LEU A 425 15.11 2.22 26.47
C LEU A 425 13.85 2.18 25.62
N VAL A 426 13.54 1.03 25.04
CA VAL A 426 12.34 0.82 24.24
C VAL A 426 11.63 -0.45 24.67
N GLU A 427 10.40 -0.32 25.15
CA GLU A 427 9.51 -1.47 25.34
C GLU A 427 8.83 -1.78 24.01
N ALA A 428 9.00 -3.00 23.47
CA ALA A 428 8.39 -3.42 22.22
C ALA A 428 7.45 -4.61 22.41
N ARG A 429 6.35 -4.62 21.65
CA ARG A 429 5.38 -5.72 21.65
C ARG A 429 5.06 -6.19 20.24
N ASN A 430 4.89 -7.49 20.08
CA ASN A 430 4.39 -8.09 18.85
C ASN A 430 3.04 -8.74 19.10
N TYR A 431 2.08 -8.48 18.21
CA TYR A 431 0.75 -9.09 18.26
C TYR A 431 0.55 -10.12 17.13
N TYR A 432 1.57 -10.37 16.31
CA TYR A 432 1.61 -11.48 15.37
C TYR A 432 2.12 -12.76 16.05
N ASP A 433 1.56 -13.90 15.65
CA ASP A 433 1.69 -15.24 16.24
C ASP A 433 3.04 -15.94 16.00
N SER A 434 3.92 -15.37 15.17
CA SER A 434 5.10 -16.09 14.65
C SER A 434 6.43 -15.33 14.72
N LYS A 435 6.49 -14.14 15.35
CA LYS A 435 7.71 -13.30 15.31
C LYS A 435 8.02 -12.63 16.65
N THR A 436 9.31 -12.55 17.00
CA THR A 436 9.78 -11.68 18.08
C THR A 436 9.54 -10.21 17.74
N PRO A 437 9.33 -9.31 18.73
CA PRO A 437 9.13 -7.89 18.45
C PRO A 437 10.41 -7.26 17.91
N GLY A 438 10.32 -6.60 16.74
CA GLY A 438 11.41 -5.82 16.15
C GLY A 438 11.21 -4.31 16.27
N ILE A 439 12.32 -3.58 16.39
CA ILE A 439 12.35 -2.12 16.31
C ILE A 439 13.47 -1.61 15.41
N ASN A 440 13.35 -0.35 15.00
CA ASN A 440 14.42 0.42 14.37
C ASN A 440 14.42 1.85 14.90
N ILE A 441 15.61 2.35 15.23
CA ILE A 441 15.85 3.72 15.69
C ILE A 441 16.95 4.37 14.86
N ILE A 442 16.74 5.64 14.52
CA ILE A 442 17.80 6.55 14.07
C ILE A 442 17.57 7.93 14.67
N ALA A 443 18.63 8.60 15.10
CA ALA A 443 18.57 9.93 15.69
C ALA A 443 19.74 10.79 15.22
N GLU A 444 19.45 12.07 15.05
CA GLU A 444 20.42 13.13 14.81
C GLU A 444 20.33 14.15 15.95
N ILE A 445 21.46 14.36 16.61
CA ILE A 445 21.61 15.31 17.70
C ILE A 445 22.61 16.38 17.27
N ILE A 446 22.13 17.61 17.14
CA ILE A 446 22.94 18.78 16.82
C ILE A 446 23.42 19.40 18.12
N THR A 447 24.74 19.47 18.30
CA THR A 447 25.38 20.11 19.45
C THR A 447 25.92 21.49 19.06
N GLU A 448 26.61 22.17 19.98
CA GLU A 448 27.31 23.40 19.64
C GLU A 448 28.37 23.26 18.54
N LYS A 449 29.08 22.13 18.50
CA LYS A 449 30.28 21.94 17.68
C LYS A 449 30.16 20.85 16.62
N ASP A 450 29.33 19.83 16.88
CA ASP A 450 29.24 18.64 16.04
C ASP A 450 27.83 18.07 15.98
N THR A 451 27.66 17.06 15.12
CA THR A 451 26.44 16.27 15.00
C THR A 451 26.72 14.85 15.50
N VAL A 452 25.96 14.42 16.50
CA VAL A 452 26.02 13.05 17.03
C VAL A 452 24.90 12.23 16.40
N ASN A 453 25.27 11.12 15.76
CA ASN A 453 24.32 10.16 15.20
C ASN A 453 24.18 8.97 16.13
N PHE A 454 22.95 8.52 16.36
CA PHE A 454 22.65 7.33 17.16
C PHE A 454 21.66 6.46 16.42
N MET A 455 21.89 5.14 16.40
CA MET A 455 21.04 4.22 15.65
C MET A 455 20.96 2.85 16.29
N SER A 456 19.93 2.08 15.90
CA SER A 456 19.83 0.66 16.20
C SER A 456 20.86 -0.14 15.38
N ASP A 457 21.66 -0.93 16.07
CA ASP A 457 22.78 -1.73 15.55
C ASP A 457 23.08 -2.92 16.48
N GLU A 458 24.19 -3.63 16.27
CA GLU A 458 24.64 -4.79 17.06
C GLU A 458 24.98 -4.45 18.52
N ASN A 459 25.19 -3.18 18.88
CA ASN A 459 25.63 -2.78 20.22
C ASN A 459 24.48 -2.70 21.22
N TRP A 460 23.24 -2.86 20.76
CA TRP A 460 22.07 -2.86 21.62
C TRP A 460 21.95 -4.15 22.42
N LYS A 461 21.32 -4.04 23.58
CA LYS A 461 20.92 -5.18 24.40
C LYS A 461 19.40 -5.30 24.41
N THR A 462 18.92 -6.52 24.65
CA THR A 462 17.49 -6.80 24.78
C THR A 462 17.18 -7.76 25.91
N MET A 463 15.95 -7.74 26.40
CA MET A 463 15.48 -8.53 27.52
C MET A 463 14.04 -8.99 27.26
N ASP A 464 13.76 -10.27 27.53
CA ASP A 464 12.41 -10.84 27.43
C ASP A 464 11.57 -10.49 28.66
N LEU A 465 10.38 -9.95 28.42
CA LEU A 465 9.39 -9.60 29.45
C LEU A 465 8.08 -10.40 29.31
N SER A 466 8.07 -11.46 28.50
CA SER A 466 6.86 -12.19 28.12
C SER A 466 6.30 -13.15 29.17
N SER A 467 6.82 -13.18 30.40
CA SER A 467 6.44 -14.17 31.41
C SER A 467 5.34 -13.74 32.39
N ASP A 468 4.29 -14.56 32.46
CA ASP A 468 3.78 -15.10 33.72
C ASP A 468 4.18 -16.60 33.78
N ASN A 469 5.01 -16.99 34.76
CA ASN A 469 5.41 -18.35 35.20
C ASN A 469 6.39 -19.26 34.38
N ASN A 470 7.45 -19.67 35.09
CA ASN A 470 8.18 -20.95 35.07
C ASN A 470 9.21 -21.29 33.97
N SER A 471 10.22 -20.45 33.74
CA SER A 471 11.56 -20.93 33.33
C SER A 471 12.67 -19.91 33.68
N ILE A 472 13.92 -20.37 33.79
CA ILE A 472 14.94 -19.90 34.76
C ILE A 472 15.79 -18.66 34.34
N ASP A 473 15.56 -18.03 33.20
CA ASP A 473 16.38 -16.87 32.72
C ASP A 473 15.55 -15.61 32.40
N LEU A 474 14.58 -15.28 33.26
CA LEU A 474 13.84 -14.03 33.16
C LEU A 474 14.72 -12.84 33.62
N ASN A 475 14.64 -11.73 32.90
CA ASN A 475 15.33 -10.46 33.21
C ASN A 475 16.84 -10.40 32.97
N LYS A 476 17.39 -11.21 32.06
CA LYS A 476 18.79 -11.10 31.63
C LYS A 476 18.90 -10.30 30.34
N TRP A 477 19.74 -9.27 30.35
CA TRP A 477 20.14 -8.57 29.13
C TRP A 477 21.01 -9.48 28.25
N VAL A 478 20.59 -9.68 27.00
CA VAL A 478 21.32 -10.41 25.96
C VAL A 478 21.59 -9.51 24.76
N ASP A 479 22.50 -9.93 23.89
CA ASP A 479 22.73 -9.26 22.61
C ASP A 479 21.50 -9.33 21.71
N VAL A 480 21.26 -8.28 20.92
CA VAL A 480 20.17 -8.27 19.94
C VAL A 480 20.51 -9.14 18.73
N GLU A 481 19.48 -9.70 18.10
CA GLU A 481 19.58 -10.25 16.77
C GLU A 481 19.34 -9.15 15.74
N VAL A 482 20.30 -8.94 14.84
CA VAL A 482 20.17 -7.97 13.76
C VAL A 482 19.66 -8.67 12.51
N LYS A 483 18.55 -8.19 11.94
CA LYS A 483 18.00 -8.71 10.68
C LYS A 483 17.95 -7.63 9.62
N GLN A 484 18.20 -8.03 8.37
CA GLN A 484 17.87 -7.20 7.23
C GLN A 484 16.35 -7.10 7.13
N ASN A 485 15.80 -5.88 7.14
CA ASN A 485 14.37 -5.68 6.92
C ASN A 485 14.02 -6.11 5.49
N PRO A 486 13.00 -6.95 5.27
CA PRO A 486 12.54 -7.27 3.92
C PRO A 486 11.93 -6.06 3.20
N LEU A 487 11.63 -4.96 3.90
CA LEU A 487 11.04 -3.76 3.33
C LEU A 487 12.10 -2.69 3.08
N GLU A 488 12.01 -2.05 1.91
CA GLU A 488 12.77 -0.85 1.59
C GLU A 488 12.21 0.32 2.41
N VAL A 489 13.04 0.91 3.27
CA VAL A 489 12.68 2.08 4.07
C VAL A 489 13.58 3.22 3.65
N ILE A 490 12.99 4.32 3.18
CA ILE A 490 13.73 5.53 2.85
C ILE A 490 14.17 6.22 4.15
N ALA A 491 15.43 6.62 4.25
CA ALA A 491 15.97 7.33 5.41
C ALA A 491 15.21 8.65 5.68
N PRO A 492 15.10 9.08 6.95
CA PRO A 492 14.57 10.41 7.23
C PRO A 492 15.54 11.47 6.72
N ASN A 493 15.03 12.68 6.50
CA ASN A 493 15.86 13.87 6.36
C ASN A 493 15.57 14.78 7.56
N PHE A 494 16.50 14.81 8.52
CA PHE A 494 16.36 15.57 9.76
C PHE A 494 16.38 17.09 9.50
N ALA A 495 17.14 17.56 8.51
CA ALA A 495 17.18 18.97 8.14
C ALA A 495 15.83 19.49 7.62
N THR A 496 15.12 18.69 6.83
CA THR A 496 13.77 19.03 6.31
C THR A 496 12.63 18.49 7.19
N LYS A 497 12.96 17.79 8.28
CA LYS A 497 12.02 17.06 9.15
C LYS A 497 11.15 16.04 8.41
N ARG A 498 11.61 15.54 7.26
CA ARG A 498 10.92 14.50 6.50
C ARG A 498 11.14 13.16 7.19
N LYS A 499 10.06 12.56 7.69
CA LYS A 499 10.09 11.19 8.24
C LYS A 499 10.48 10.17 7.16
N SER A 500 10.98 9.01 7.60
CA SER A 500 11.12 7.84 6.74
C SER A 500 9.78 7.42 6.14
N TRP A 501 9.86 6.71 5.02
CA TRP A 501 8.72 6.06 4.39
C TRP A 501 9.05 4.60 4.09
N ILE A 502 8.07 3.72 4.33
CA ILE A 502 8.18 2.30 4.03
C ILE A 502 7.58 2.09 2.65
N GLU A 503 8.43 1.77 1.67
CA GLU A 503 8.00 1.53 0.29
C GLU A 503 7.19 0.23 0.20
N ARG A 504 6.23 0.19 -0.73
CA ARG A 504 5.30 -0.93 -0.90
C ARG A 504 5.27 -1.44 -2.32
#